data_AF-A0A7X2TFE8-F1
#
_entry.id   AF-A0A7X2TFE8-F1
#
_cell.length_a   1.000
_cell.length_b   1.000
_cell.length_c   1.000
_cell.angle_alpha   90.00
_cell.angle_beta   90.00
_cell.angle_gamma   90.00
#
_symmetry.space_group_name_H-M   'P 1'
#
loop_
_entity.id
_entity.type
_entity.pdbx_description
1 polymer ?
#
loop_
_entity_poly.entity_id
_entity_poly.type
_entity_poly.pdbx_seq_one_letter_code
_entity_poly.pdbx_strand_id
1 'polypeptide(L)'
;MNTAIANPWTDAATLEQMVSATGISFEVPSSIEGNALCSYRYMEGLDEADYEGEITIRKGSGCEDVSGDYNEYPFSLESDGVLLKGMTEGIYENAVWSADGYSYSITMNPGTENGFSEEVILGIVNKVK
;
A
#
# COMPACT_ATOMS: atom_id res chain seq x y z
N MET A 1 20.23 -12.50 26.99
CA MET A 1 19.46 -13.33 26.04
C MET A 1 19.21 -12.48 24.82
N ASN A 2 19.69 -12.91 23.65
CA ASN A 2 19.55 -12.14 22.41
C ASN A 2 18.28 -12.62 21.71
N THR A 3 17.14 -11.96 21.93
CA THR A 3 15.94 -12.20 21.13
C THR A 3 16.13 -11.51 19.80
N ALA A 4 16.77 -12.18 18.84
CA ALA A 4 16.64 -11.78 17.45
C ALA A 4 15.15 -11.96 17.11
N ILE A 5 14.42 -10.85 17.00
CA ILE A 5 13.07 -10.86 16.44
C ILE A 5 13.26 -11.32 14.99
N ALA A 6 12.71 -12.49 14.65
CA ALA A 6 12.70 -12.94 13.26
C ALA A 6 11.93 -11.90 12.44
N ASN A 7 12.45 -11.53 11.27
CA ASN A 7 11.70 -10.73 10.32
C ASN A 7 10.39 -11.48 9.99
N PRO A 8 9.20 -10.92 10.27
CA PRO A 8 7.93 -11.61 10.02
C PRO A 8 7.59 -11.72 8.53
N TRP A 9 8.29 -10.97 7.67
CA TRP A 9 8.05 -10.93 6.24
C TRP A 9 8.65 -12.14 5.52
N THR A 10 7.90 -12.64 4.54
CA THR A 10 8.33 -13.63 3.56
C THR A 10 8.17 -13.06 2.16
N ASP A 11 9.23 -13.13 1.34
CA ASP A 11 9.19 -12.68 -0.05
C ASP A 11 8.48 -13.71 -0.94
N ALA A 12 7.71 -13.22 -1.92
CA ALA A 12 7.09 -14.03 -2.96
C ALA A 12 7.58 -13.60 -4.34
N ALA A 13 7.90 -14.55 -5.22
CA ALA A 13 8.38 -14.24 -6.56
C ALA A 13 7.23 -13.81 -7.49
N THR A 14 5.99 -14.18 -7.17
CA THR A 14 4.80 -13.82 -7.94
C THR A 14 3.61 -13.53 -7.04
N LEU A 15 2.66 -12.74 -7.57
CA LEU A 15 1.38 -12.51 -6.92
C LEU A 15 0.63 -13.81 -6.60
N GLU A 16 0.63 -14.77 -7.53
CA GLU A 16 -0.02 -16.07 -7.35
C GLU A 16 0.58 -16.87 -6.18
N GLN A 17 1.90 -16.82 -5.99
CA GLN A 17 2.55 -17.46 -4.85
C GLN A 17 2.13 -16.83 -3.53
N MET A 18 2.05 -15.49 -3.49
CA MET A 18 1.61 -14.76 -2.31
C MET A 18 0.14 -15.08 -1.96
N VAL A 19 -0.76 -14.96 -2.93
CA VAL A 19 -2.19 -15.28 -2.78
C VAL A 19 -2.40 -16.73 -2.34
N SER A 20 -1.62 -17.68 -2.88
CA SER A 20 -1.68 -19.08 -2.45
C SER A 20 -1.18 -19.30 -1.04
N ALA A 21 -0.26 -18.47 -0.54
CA ALA A 21 0.31 -18.58 0.79
C ALA A 21 -0.60 -17.95 1.86
N THR A 22 -1.22 -16.80 1.55
CA THR A 22 -2.03 -16.04 2.51
C THR A 22 -3.53 -16.34 2.41
N GLY A 23 -3.99 -16.81 1.25
CA GLY A 23 -5.42 -16.96 0.96
C GLY A 23 -6.16 -15.63 0.78
N ILE A 24 -5.44 -14.50 0.78
CA ILE A 24 -5.99 -13.17 0.52
C ILE A 24 -5.96 -12.96 -0.99
N SER A 25 -7.11 -12.68 -1.62
CA SER A 25 -7.11 -12.26 -3.02
C SER A 25 -6.48 -10.88 -3.12
N PHE A 26 -5.60 -10.64 -4.09
CA PHE A 26 -4.98 -9.33 -4.24
C PHE A 26 -4.81 -9.01 -5.73
N GLU A 27 -5.38 -7.91 -6.19
CA GLU A 27 -5.19 -7.38 -7.54
C GLU A 27 -4.47 -6.02 -7.44
N VAL A 28 -3.41 -5.84 -8.23
CA VAL A 28 -2.66 -4.57 -8.30
C VAL A 28 -2.20 -4.31 -9.74
N PRO A 29 -2.03 -3.04 -10.17
CA PRO A 29 -1.56 -2.73 -11.52
C PRO A 29 -0.09 -3.16 -11.71
N SER A 30 0.31 -3.48 -12.95
CA SER A 30 1.70 -3.87 -13.24
C SER A 30 2.70 -2.71 -13.19
N SER A 31 2.21 -1.46 -13.26
CA SER A 31 3.01 -0.25 -13.10
C SER A 31 2.15 0.93 -12.63
N ILE A 32 2.79 1.90 -11.97
CA ILE A 32 2.18 3.12 -11.45
C ILE A 32 3.11 4.30 -11.74
N GLU A 33 2.63 5.28 -12.51
CA GLU A 33 3.39 6.50 -12.86
C GLU A 33 4.83 6.22 -13.33
N GLY A 34 5.02 5.15 -14.12
CA GLY A 34 6.32 4.76 -14.65
C GLY A 34 7.09 3.76 -13.78
N ASN A 35 6.73 3.61 -12.51
CA ASN A 35 7.34 2.64 -11.60
C ASN A 35 6.81 1.24 -11.86
N ALA A 36 7.70 0.29 -12.13
CA ALA A 36 7.33 -1.09 -12.39
C ALA A 36 7.09 -1.88 -11.10
N LEU A 37 6.08 -2.75 -11.09
CA LEU A 37 5.90 -3.71 -10.01
C LEU A 37 7.11 -4.65 -9.97
N CYS A 38 7.86 -4.64 -8.86
CA CYS A 38 9.17 -5.29 -8.79
C CYS A 38 9.25 -6.41 -7.74
N SER A 39 8.48 -6.34 -6.65
CA SER A 39 8.50 -7.37 -5.62
C SER A 39 7.18 -7.53 -4.87
N TYR A 40 7.00 -8.70 -4.27
CA TYR A 40 5.89 -9.03 -3.40
C TYR A 40 6.43 -9.60 -2.10
N ARG A 41 5.78 -9.29 -0.99
CA ARG A 41 6.06 -9.93 0.29
C ARG A 41 4.80 -9.97 1.14
N TYR A 42 4.76 -10.90 2.07
CA TYR A 42 3.61 -11.09 2.94
C TYR A 42 4.04 -11.46 4.36
N MET A 43 3.13 -11.23 5.29
CA MET A 43 3.18 -11.76 6.65
C MET A 43 1.76 -12.18 7.07
N GLU A 44 1.59 -12.62 8.32
CA GLU A 44 0.27 -13.05 8.80
C GLU A 44 -0.76 -11.91 8.64
N GLY A 45 -1.75 -12.14 7.77
CA GLY A 45 -2.87 -11.22 7.56
C GLY A 45 -2.57 -9.98 6.70
N LEU A 46 -1.40 -9.89 6.06
CA LEU A 46 -0.99 -8.72 5.27
C LEU A 46 -0.16 -9.10 4.03
N ASP A 47 -0.60 -8.63 2.88
CA ASP A 47 0.10 -8.73 1.60
C ASP A 47 0.62 -7.35 1.17
N GLU A 48 1.80 -7.31 0.55
CA GLU A 48 2.45 -6.10 0.07
C GLU A 48 2.99 -6.28 -1.35
N ALA A 49 2.75 -5.27 -2.18
CA ALA A 49 3.32 -5.10 -3.52
C ALA A 49 4.17 -3.82 -3.55
N ASP A 50 5.39 -3.93 -4.03
CA ASP A 50 6.35 -2.83 -4.10
C ASP A 50 6.69 -2.47 -5.55
N TYR A 51 6.74 -1.18 -5.83
CA TYR A 51 7.01 -0.60 -7.13
C TYR A 51 8.33 0.18 -7.07
N GLU A 52 9.41 -0.53 -7.39
CA GLU A 52 10.79 -0.01 -7.44
C GLU A 52 11.27 0.67 -6.15
N GLY A 53 10.69 0.31 -4.99
CA GLY A 53 10.96 0.95 -3.70
C GLY A 53 10.29 2.32 -3.55
N GLU A 54 9.56 2.79 -4.56
CA GLU A 54 9.00 4.14 -4.60
C GLU A 54 7.56 4.16 -4.08
N ILE A 55 6.76 3.16 -4.47
CA ILE A 55 5.35 3.04 -4.08
C ILE A 55 5.12 1.68 -3.46
N THR A 56 4.41 1.65 -2.34
CA THR A 56 4.00 0.44 -1.67
C THR A 56 2.48 0.36 -1.61
N ILE A 57 1.92 -0.75 -2.09
CA ILE A 57 0.50 -1.09 -1.92
C ILE A 57 0.38 -2.25 -0.96
N ARG A 58 -0.53 -2.12 0.02
CA ARG A 58 -0.84 -3.21 0.95
C ARG A 58 -2.30 -3.55 0.96
N LYS A 59 -2.58 -4.83 1.23
CA LYS A 59 -3.91 -5.34 1.55
C LYS A 59 -3.81 -6.22 2.79
N GLY A 60 -4.57 -5.90 3.83
CA GLY A 60 -4.59 -6.67 5.07
C GLY A 60 -6.01 -6.96 5.54
N SER A 61 -6.14 -7.98 6.39
CA SER A 61 -7.43 -8.34 6.97
C SER A 61 -7.89 -7.31 8.01
N GLY A 62 -9.19 -7.03 8.07
CA GLY A 62 -9.78 -6.10 9.04
C GLY A 62 -10.07 -4.72 8.46
N CYS A 63 -10.18 -3.72 9.34
CA CYS A 63 -10.54 -2.34 8.99
C CYS A 63 -9.57 -1.30 9.58
N GLU A 64 -8.39 -1.74 10.04
CA GLU A 64 -7.35 -0.86 10.59
C GLU A 64 -6.41 -0.37 9.49
N ASP A 65 -5.71 0.74 9.71
CA ASP A 65 -4.71 1.25 8.77
C ASP A 65 -3.52 0.27 8.66
N VAL A 66 -3.26 -0.20 7.44
CA VAL A 66 -2.19 -1.18 7.13
C VAL A 66 -0.96 -0.54 6.48
N SER A 67 -0.95 0.78 6.29
CA SER A 67 0.11 1.52 5.60
C SER A 67 1.49 1.37 6.25
N GLY A 68 1.53 1.15 7.56
CA GLY A 68 2.77 1.20 8.35
C GLY A 68 3.49 2.54 8.22
N ASP A 69 2.76 3.57 7.80
CA ASP A 69 3.22 4.94 7.64
C ASP A 69 2.84 5.73 8.89
N TYR A 70 3.87 6.10 9.66
CA TYR A 70 3.72 6.83 10.91
C TYR A 70 4.00 8.33 10.75
N ASN A 71 4.08 8.83 9.51
CA ASN A 71 4.29 10.25 9.26
C ASN A 71 3.05 11.08 9.63
N GLU A 72 3.29 12.31 10.10
CA GLU A 72 2.23 13.29 10.36
C GLU A 72 2.05 14.17 9.12
N TYR A 73 0.82 14.18 8.58
CA TYR A 73 0.48 14.99 7.42
C TYR A 73 -0.38 16.19 7.82
N PRO A 74 0.02 17.42 7.45
CA PRO A 74 -0.77 18.62 7.73
C PRO A 74 -2.05 18.70 6.89
N PHE A 75 -2.11 17.99 5.75
CA PHE A 75 -3.29 17.96 4.87
C PHE A 75 -3.86 16.56 4.77
N SER A 76 -5.19 16.48 4.84
CA SER A 76 -5.95 15.27 4.59
C SER A 76 -7.27 15.58 3.90
N LEU A 77 -7.75 14.64 3.10
CA LEU A 77 -9.01 14.71 2.38
C LEU A 77 -9.68 13.34 2.40
N GLU A 78 -10.96 13.29 2.75
CA GLU A 78 -11.78 12.11 2.53
C GLU A 78 -12.52 12.24 1.20
N SER A 79 -12.27 11.31 0.27
CA SER A 79 -12.87 11.30 -1.08
C SER A 79 -13.21 9.87 -1.47
N ASP A 80 -14.46 9.62 -1.88
CA ASP A 80 -14.98 8.30 -2.26
C ASP A 80 -14.71 7.17 -1.23
N GLY A 81 -14.74 7.50 0.06
CA GLY A 81 -14.46 6.55 1.15
C GLY A 81 -12.98 6.21 1.34
N VAL A 82 -12.09 6.97 0.69
CA VAL A 82 -10.63 6.89 0.84
C VAL A 82 -10.15 8.10 1.62
N LEU A 83 -9.35 7.86 2.67
CA LEU A 83 -8.64 8.91 3.38
C LEU A 83 -7.28 9.14 2.71
N LEU A 84 -7.14 10.30 2.07
CA LEU A 84 -5.91 10.77 1.43
C LEU A 84 -5.15 11.69 2.40
N LYS A 85 -3.82 11.56 2.48
CA LYS A 85 -2.95 12.36 3.35
C LYS A 85 -1.70 12.81 2.58
N GLY A 86 -1.21 14.02 2.85
CA GLY A 86 -0.03 14.56 2.19
C GLY A 86 0.56 15.81 2.83
N MET A 87 1.81 16.12 2.49
CA MET A 87 2.53 17.29 3.02
C MET A 87 2.11 18.61 2.37
N THR A 88 1.55 18.55 1.16
CA THR A 88 1.13 19.70 0.37
C THR A 88 -0.34 19.56 -0.02
N GLU A 89 -1.13 20.61 0.16
CA GLU A 89 -2.55 20.60 -0.24
C GLU A 89 -2.71 20.20 -1.72
N GLY A 90 -3.59 19.23 -1.98
CA GLY A 90 -3.85 18.69 -3.33
C GLY A 90 -2.82 17.67 -3.83
N ILE A 91 -1.80 17.35 -3.05
CA ILE A 91 -0.78 16.33 -3.33
C ILE A 91 -0.76 15.32 -2.20
N TYR A 92 -1.00 14.05 -2.51
CA TYR A 92 -1.20 12.98 -1.54
C TYR A 92 -0.10 11.93 -1.64
N GLU A 93 0.48 11.59 -0.50
CA GLU A 93 1.57 10.62 -0.34
C GLU A 93 1.06 9.31 0.27
N ASN A 94 -0.10 9.34 0.93
CA ASN A 94 -0.72 8.16 1.50
C ASN A 94 -2.22 8.16 1.22
N ALA A 95 -2.75 6.97 0.91
CA ALA A 95 -4.17 6.70 0.82
C ALA A 95 -4.49 5.46 1.65
N VAL A 96 -5.55 5.52 2.46
CA VAL A 96 -6.04 4.37 3.23
C VAL A 96 -7.55 4.23 3.07
N TRP A 97 -8.00 3.00 2.87
CA TRP A 97 -9.43 2.69 2.75
C TRP A 97 -9.70 1.26 3.20
N SER A 98 -10.98 0.94 3.40
CA SER A 98 -11.42 -0.42 3.71
C SER A 98 -12.58 -0.81 2.80
N ALA A 99 -12.56 -2.06 2.32
CA ALA A 99 -13.60 -2.64 1.49
C ALA A 99 -13.68 -4.15 1.75
N ASP A 100 -14.90 -4.71 1.77
CA ASP A 100 -15.14 -6.16 1.86
C ASP A 100 -14.44 -6.89 3.03
N GLY A 101 -14.24 -6.20 4.16
CA GLY A 101 -13.57 -6.76 5.34
C GLY A 101 -12.04 -6.75 5.27
N TYR A 102 -11.47 -6.04 4.28
CA TYR A 102 -10.06 -5.79 4.13
C TYR A 102 -9.75 -4.29 4.24
N SER A 103 -8.54 -4.00 4.70
CA SER A 103 -7.93 -2.68 4.67
C SER A 103 -6.86 -2.63 3.61
N TYR A 104 -6.70 -1.44 3.05
CA TYR A 104 -5.79 -1.19 1.96
C TYR A 104 -5.02 0.09 2.22
N SER A 105 -3.82 0.16 1.65
CA SER A 105 -3.07 1.39 1.62
C SER A 105 -2.26 1.54 0.34
N ILE A 106 -2.05 2.78 -0.08
CA ILE A 106 -1.01 3.19 -1.03
C ILE A 106 -0.10 4.16 -0.26
N THR A 107 1.20 3.92 -0.26
CA THR A 107 2.19 4.81 0.36
C THR A 107 3.28 5.14 -0.64
N MET A 108 3.59 6.43 -0.79
CA MET A 108 4.78 6.91 -1.46
C MET A 108 5.94 6.91 -0.45
N ASN A 109 7.01 6.19 -0.75
CA ASN A 109 8.14 6.05 0.16
C ASN A 109 8.95 7.34 0.24
N PRO A 110 9.51 7.70 1.41
CA PRO A 110 10.28 8.93 1.55
C PRO A 110 11.51 8.98 0.62
N GLY A 111 11.66 10.07 -0.14
CA GLY A 111 12.82 10.31 -1.01
C GLY A 111 12.53 10.33 -2.52
N THR A 112 11.27 10.20 -2.89
CA THR A 112 10.78 10.01 -4.27
C THR A 112 9.93 11.21 -4.74
N GLU A 113 9.41 11.21 -5.98
CA GLU A 113 8.60 12.33 -6.53
C GLU A 113 7.42 12.72 -5.62
N ASN A 114 7.07 14.01 -5.60
CA ASN A 114 6.12 14.62 -4.66
C ASN A 114 4.67 14.10 -4.88
N GLY A 115 4.32 12.96 -4.28
CA GLY A 115 2.95 12.43 -4.18
C GLY A 115 2.14 12.39 -5.48
N PHE A 116 0.83 12.25 -5.35
CA PHE A 116 -0.12 12.20 -6.46
C PHE A 116 -1.20 13.26 -6.30
N SER A 117 -1.76 13.75 -7.41
CA SER A 117 -3.02 14.47 -7.35
C SER A 117 -4.16 13.54 -6.89
N GLU A 118 -5.27 14.11 -6.43
CA GLU A 118 -6.48 13.36 -6.06
C GLU A 118 -6.93 12.41 -7.19
N GLU A 119 -6.98 12.91 -8.43
CA GLU A 119 -7.41 12.12 -9.59
C GLU A 119 -6.51 10.90 -9.83
N VAL A 120 -5.19 11.08 -9.73
CA VAL A 120 -4.23 10.01 -9.98
C VAL A 120 -4.31 8.95 -8.88
N ILE A 121 -4.30 9.35 -7.60
CA ILE A 121 -4.32 8.38 -6.50
C ILE A 121 -5.62 7.60 -6.44
N LEU A 122 -6.78 8.23 -6.68
CA LEU A 122 -8.06 7.53 -6.81
C LEU A 122 -8.11 6.62 -8.05
N GLY A 123 -7.46 7.01 -9.14
CA GLY A 123 -7.27 6.17 -10.31
C GLY A 123 -6.47 4.89 -10.03
N ILE A 124 -5.53 4.95 -9.07
CA ILE A 124 -4.78 3.77 -8.58
C ILE A 124 -5.67 2.94 -7.65
N VAL A 125 -6.35 3.56 -6.68
CA VAL A 125 -7.28 2.87 -5.75
C VAL A 125 -8.28 1.99 -6.53
N ASN A 126 -8.86 2.50 -7.60
CA ASN A 126 -9.83 1.77 -8.42
C ASN A 126 -9.25 0.54 -9.17
N LYS A 127 -7.92 0.41 -9.22
CA LYS A 127 -7.23 -0.74 -9.82
C LYS A 127 -6.80 -1.78 -8.77
N VAL A 128 -6.96 -1.48 -7.48
CA VAL A 128 -6.58 -2.35 -6.37
C VAL A 128 -7.81 -3.08 -5.83
N LYS A 129 -7.72 -4.41 -5.66
CA LYS A 129 -8.81 -5.21 -5.07
C LYS A 129 -8.33 -6.25 -4.10
#